data_AF-M0QP07-F1
#
_entry.id   AF-M0QP07-F1
#
_cell.length_a   1.000
_cell.length_b   1.000
_cell.length_c   1.000
_cell.angle_alpha   90.00
_cell.angle_beta   90.00
_cell.angle_gamma   90.00
#
_symmetry.space_group_name_H-M   'P 1'
#
loop_
_entity.id
_entity.type
_entity.pdbx_description
1 polymer ?
#
loop_
_entity_poly.entity_id
_entity_poly.type
_entity_poly.pdbx_seq_one_letter_code
_entity_poly.pdbx_strand_id
1 'polypeptide(L)'
;MNRSGLFALAAAVGMALVSMGAGTATAATTGLELSGAARPNCTATITLVNHTNSTNYVPDWWFDQENDPAMVNATTIPATMPSPWREVNGIPWPIARWVGDPALRSGVADGVPVWGTPGVPYRTGAQPEGFTTTKTLDLKTAVGAPAPTNGTKTIWFRLRTGPQTADRLPTPQKLVVTGCRSTTGSIDIGITNFGSVF
;
A
#
# COMPACT_ATOMS: atom_id res chain seq x y z
N MET A 1 11.25 55.88 -5.04
CA MET A 1 9.87 55.61 -4.58
C MET A 1 9.46 54.23 -5.08
N ASN A 2 9.17 53.33 -4.12
CA ASN A 2 8.32 52.12 -4.16
C ASN A 2 8.47 51.12 -5.34
N ARG A 3 8.56 49.80 -5.17
CA ARG A 3 8.49 48.88 -4.02
C ARG A 3 9.02 47.53 -4.50
N SER A 4 9.85 46.90 -3.67
CA SER A 4 10.30 45.50 -3.78
C SER A 4 9.12 44.52 -3.76
N GLY A 5 9.25 43.40 -4.48
CA GLY A 5 8.35 42.25 -4.38
C GLY A 5 9.14 40.95 -4.54
N LEU A 6 9.77 40.50 -3.45
CA LEU A 6 10.34 39.16 -3.32
C LEU A 6 9.19 38.14 -3.26
N PHE A 7 9.17 37.15 -4.15
CA PHE A 7 8.46 35.90 -3.91
C PHE A 7 9.49 34.84 -3.52
N ALA A 8 9.65 34.63 -2.21
CA ALA A 8 10.43 33.54 -1.66
C ALA A 8 9.60 32.25 -1.75
N LEU A 9 10.00 31.32 -2.63
CA LEU A 9 9.50 29.95 -2.62
C LEU A 9 10.17 29.22 -1.45
N ALA A 10 9.46 29.06 -0.34
CA ALA A 10 9.92 28.26 0.79
C ALA A 10 9.88 26.78 0.42
N ALA A 11 11.03 26.19 0.08
CA ALA A 11 11.21 24.76 0.00
C ALA A 11 11.24 24.19 1.43
N ALA A 12 10.16 23.57 1.87
CA ALA A 12 10.13 22.84 3.13
C ALA A 12 10.88 21.51 2.96
N VAL A 13 12.19 21.52 3.26
CA VAL A 13 12.98 20.30 3.43
C VAL A 13 12.67 19.75 4.83
N GLY A 14 11.69 18.85 4.90
CA GLY A 14 11.40 18.09 6.11
C GLY A 14 12.48 17.03 6.35
N MET A 15 13.39 17.29 7.29
CA MET A 15 14.30 16.28 7.83
C MET A 15 13.50 15.20 8.56
N ALA A 16 13.51 13.98 8.03
CA ALA A 16 12.94 12.83 8.71
C ALA A 16 13.87 12.39 9.86
N LEU A 17 13.44 12.65 11.09
CA LEU A 17 13.95 12.00 12.30
C LEU A 17 13.79 10.48 12.17
N VAL A 18 14.90 9.74 12.25
CA VAL A 18 14.91 8.27 12.26
C VAL A 18 14.53 7.79 13.65
N SER A 19 13.26 7.94 14.02
CA SER A 19 12.66 7.14 15.09
C SER A 19 12.33 5.76 14.53
N MET A 20 12.77 4.69 15.18
CA MET A 20 12.42 3.30 14.84
C MET A 20 10.94 2.96 15.15
N GLY A 21 10.03 3.86 14.79
CA GLY A 21 8.59 3.70 14.87
C GLY A 21 8.03 3.03 13.61
N ALA A 22 6.81 2.52 13.72
CA ALA A 22 6.04 2.03 12.60
C ALA A 22 6.02 3.07 11.45
N GLY A 23 6.39 2.65 10.24
CA GLY A 23 6.46 3.55 9.08
C GLY A 23 5.09 4.04 8.61
N THR A 24 5.08 5.18 7.94
CA THR A 24 3.98 5.63 7.08
C THR A 24 4.54 5.95 5.70
N ALA A 25 3.74 5.76 4.64
CA ALA A 25 4.10 6.14 3.28
C ALA A 25 2.85 6.54 2.51
N THR A 26 2.97 7.56 1.64
CA THR A 26 1.82 8.17 0.95
C THR A 26 2.20 8.63 -0.45
N ALA A 27 1.28 8.47 -1.40
CA ALA A 27 1.34 9.08 -2.73
C ALA A 27 -0.05 9.63 -3.11
N ALA A 28 -0.09 10.69 -3.92
CA ALA A 28 -1.35 11.33 -4.33
C ALA A 28 -1.28 11.91 -5.76
N THR A 29 -2.43 11.91 -6.43
CA THR A 29 -2.75 12.67 -7.66
C THR A 29 -3.99 13.52 -7.41
N THR A 30 -4.50 14.21 -8.44
CA THR A 30 -5.80 14.90 -8.34
C THR A 30 -6.98 13.95 -8.14
N GLY A 31 -6.86 12.69 -8.57
CA GLY A 31 -7.93 11.71 -8.51
C GLY A 31 -7.83 10.73 -7.35
N LEU A 32 -6.63 10.37 -6.90
CA LEU A 32 -6.43 9.27 -5.96
C LEU A 32 -5.33 9.60 -4.95
N GLU A 33 -5.50 9.12 -3.73
CA GLU A 33 -4.44 9.05 -2.72
C GLU A 33 -4.29 7.62 -2.24
N LEU A 34 -3.05 7.17 -2.07
CA LEU A 34 -2.72 5.84 -1.56
C LEU A 34 -1.75 6.00 -0.41
N SER A 35 -2.11 5.45 0.76
CA SER A 35 -1.25 5.49 1.94
C SER A 35 -1.15 4.12 2.61
N GLY A 36 -0.06 3.93 3.34
CA GLY A 36 0.21 2.75 4.13
C GLY A 36 0.63 3.16 5.54
N ALA A 37 0.08 2.49 6.55
CA ALA A 37 0.42 2.67 7.94
C ALA A 37 0.79 1.31 8.56
N ALA A 38 2.00 1.21 9.10
CA ALA A 38 2.44 0.03 9.82
C ALA A 38 1.84 0.01 11.24
N ARG A 39 1.63 -1.20 11.78
CA ARG A 39 1.22 -1.42 13.17
C ARG A 39 2.26 -2.29 13.88
N PRO A 40 2.41 -2.16 15.22
CA PRO A 40 3.44 -2.87 15.98
C PRO A 40 3.18 -4.38 16.18
N ASN A 41 2.23 -4.96 15.46
CA ASN A 41 1.86 -6.38 15.51
C ASN A 41 2.13 -7.13 14.19
N CYS A 42 3.02 -6.62 13.35
CA CYS A 42 3.32 -7.13 12.00
C CYS A 42 2.15 -7.04 11.00
N THR A 43 1.30 -6.03 11.18
CA THR A 43 0.23 -5.73 10.21
C THR A 43 0.47 -4.38 9.55
N ALA A 44 -0.02 -4.22 8.33
CA ALA A 44 0.00 -2.98 7.59
C ALA A 44 -1.43 -2.65 7.14
N THR A 45 -1.90 -1.43 7.39
CA THR A 45 -3.15 -0.94 6.83
C THR A 45 -2.83 -0.11 5.59
N ILE A 46 -3.40 -0.49 4.45
CA ILE A 46 -3.33 0.28 3.21
C ILE A 46 -4.68 0.96 2.99
N THR A 47 -4.63 2.25 2.67
CA THR A 47 -5.78 3.13 2.49
C THR A 47 -5.75 3.71 1.09
N LEU A 48 -6.89 3.67 0.41
CA LEU A 48 -7.12 4.31 -0.87
C LEU A 48 -8.22 5.37 -0.69
N VAL A 49 -7.88 6.64 -0.91
CA VAL A 49 -8.84 7.73 -1.02
C VAL A 49 -9.09 7.96 -2.50
N ASN A 50 -10.35 7.88 -2.90
CA ASN A 50 -10.75 8.08 -4.29
C ASN A 50 -11.52 9.39 -4.42
N HIS A 51 -11.09 10.32 -5.25
CA HIS A 51 -11.84 11.53 -5.62
C HIS A 51 -12.59 11.36 -6.94
N THR A 52 -12.33 10.27 -7.65
CA THR A 52 -12.92 9.95 -8.96
C THR A 52 -14.27 9.27 -8.81
N ASN A 53 -15.00 9.09 -9.92
CA ASN A 53 -16.21 8.26 -9.94
C ASN A 53 -15.97 6.80 -10.39
N SER A 54 -14.75 6.28 -10.31
CA SER A 54 -14.46 4.89 -10.70
C SER A 54 -14.21 3.97 -9.51
N THR A 55 -14.73 2.74 -9.57
CA THR A 55 -14.49 1.66 -8.60
C THR A 55 -13.41 0.65 -9.04
N ASN A 56 -12.69 0.97 -10.13
CA ASN A 56 -11.80 0.03 -10.82
C ASN A 56 -10.30 0.26 -10.53
N TYR A 57 -9.96 1.06 -9.54
CA TYR A 57 -8.58 1.21 -9.05
C TYR A 57 -8.28 0.15 -7.99
N VAL A 58 -7.26 -0.68 -8.21
CA VAL A 58 -6.89 -1.82 -7.36
C VAL A 58 -5.38 -1.81 -7.07
N PRO A 59 -4.95 -1.49 -5.84
CA PRO A 59 -3.53 -1.47 -5.52
C PRO A 59 -2.95 -2.88 -5.37
N ASP A 60 -1.66 -2.99 -5.72
CA ASP A 60 -0.87 -4.21 -5.53
C ASP A 60 0.31 -3.97 -4.58
N TRP A 61 0.82 -5.06 -3.98
CA TRP A 61 1.91 -5.01 -3.00
C TRP A 61 2.83 -6.26 -3.07
N TRP A 62 4.05 -6.11 -2.55
CA TRP A 62 5.06 -7.17 -2.47
C TRP A 62 6.04 -6.94 -1.31
N PHE A 63 6.80 -7.96 -0.92
CA PHE A 63 7.88 -7.84 0.05
C PHE A 63 9.14 -7.25 -0.59
N ASP A 64 10.01 -6.63 0.20
CA ASP A 64 11.27 -6.02 -0.26
C ASP A 64 12.19 -7.02 -0.99
N GLN A 65 12.20 -8.29 -0.57
CA GLN A 65 12.96 -9.39 -1.19
C GLN A 65 12.44 -9.77 -2.58
N GLU A 66 11.22 -9.36 -2.92
CA GLU A 66 10.56 -9.63 -4.20
C GLU A 66 10.58 -8.40 -5.12
N ASN A 67 11.21 -7.31 -4.67
CA ASN A 67 11.27 -6.03 -5.36
C ASN A 67 12.25 -6.09 -6.54
N ASP A 68 11.82 -6.74 -7.61
CA ASP A 68 12.56 -6.86 -8.87
C ASP A 68 12.24 -5.66 -9.80
N PRO A 69 13.21 -4.81 -10.15
CA PRO A 69 13.01 -3.70 -11.07
C PRO A 69 12.45 -4.11 -12.44
N ALA A 70 12.76 -5.32 -12.93
CA ALA A 70 12.25 -5.83 -14.19
C ALA A 70 10.73 -6.06 -14.13
N MET A 71 10.22 -6.49 -12.98
CA MET A 71 8.77 -6.66 -12.76
C MET A 71 8.09 -5.34 -12.44
N VAL A 72 8.70 -4.54 -11.56
CA VAL A 72 8.14 -3.26 -11.13
C VAL A 72 7.97 -2.31 -12.33
N ASN A 73 8.96 -2.20 -13.20
CA ASN A 73 8.95 -1.23 -14.30
C ASN A 73 8.44 -1.80 -15.64
N ALA A 74 8.14 -3.09 -15.71
CA ALA A 74 7.66 -3.73 -16.94
C ALA A 74 6.44 -3.01 -17.54
N THR A 75 6.47 -2.73 -18.84
CA THR A 75 5.33 -2.17 -19.60
C THR A 75 4.54 -3.22 -20.36
N THR A 76 5.07 -4.44 -20.43
CA THR A 76 4.49 -5.64 -21.06
C THR A 76 4.67 -6.84 -20.11
N ILE A 77 3.91 -7.92 -20.28
CA ILE A 77 4.09 -9.16 -19.51
C ILE A 77 5.44 -9.81 -19.88
N PRO A 78 6.37 -10.00 -18.92
CA PRO A 78 7.63 -10.70 -19.17
C PRO A 78 7.40 -12.21 -19.36
N ALA A 79 8.28 -12.87 -20.12
CA ALA A 79 8.20 -14.31 -20.35
C ALA A 79 8.39 -15.14 -19.06
N THR A 80 9.17 -14.62 -18.12
CA THR A 80 9.41 -15.23 -16.81
C THR A 80 8.98 -14.25 -15.72
N MET A 81 8.16 -14.73 -14.79
CA MET A 81 7.71 -13.97 -13.63
C MET A 81 7.91 -14.82 -12.38
N PRO A 82 8.90 -14.50 -11.52
CA PRO A 82 9.04 -15.20 -10.25
C PRO A 82 7.85 -14.87 -9.36
N SER A 83 7.39 -15.84 -8.57
CA SER A 83 6.38 -15.59 -7.53
C SER A 83 6.83 -14.41 -6.64
N PRO A 84 5.95 -13.46 -6.31
CA PRO A 84 4.48 -13.49 -6.47
C PRO A 84 3.94 -12.94 -7.79
N TRP A 85 4.82 -12.45 -8.67
CA TRP A 85 4.43 -11.75 -9.87
C TRP A 85 3.65 -12.66 -10.80
N ARG A 86 2.51 -12.17 -11.29
CA ARG A 86 1.61 -12.91 -12.16
C ARG A 86 0.98 -12.01 -13.21
N GLU A 87 0.55 -12.66 -14.28
CA GLU A 87 -0.38 -12.06 -15.24
C GLU A 87 -1.77 -11.96 -14.64
N VAL A 88 -2.45 -10.86 -14.93
CA VAL A 88 -3.87 -10.67 -14.64
C VAL A 88 -4.56 -10.28 -15.94
N ASN A 89 -5.64 -10.98 -16.27
CA ASN A 89 -6.40 -10.71 -17.49
C ASN A 89 -6.77 -9.22 -17.62
N GLY A 90 -6.52 -8.64 -18.80
CA GLY A 90 -6.78 -7.23 -19.10
C GLY A 90 -5.75 -6.23 -18.54
N ILE A 91 -4.68 -6.70 -17.87
CA ILE A 91 -3.60 -5.86 -17.36
C ILE A 91 -2.31 -6.22 -18.11
N PRO A 92 -1.72 -5.28 -18.88
CA PRO A 92 -0.58 -5.60 -19.74
C PRO A 92 0.78 -5.62 -19.01
N TRP A 93 0.81 -5.54 -17.68
CA TRP A 93 2.03 -5.57 -16.87
C TRP A 93 1.84 -6.51 -15.67
N PRO A 94 2.94 -7.02 -15.08
CA PRO A 94 2.86 -7.97 -13.99
C PRO A 94 2.29 -7.32 -12.71
N ILE A 95 1.56 -8.12 -11.95
CA ILE A 95 0.97 -7.76 -10.65
C ILE A 95 1.51 -8.71 -9.59
N ALA A 96 1.97 -8.18 -8.45
CA ALA A 96 2.53 -9.01 -7.39
C ALA A 96 1.46 -9.68 -6.51
N ARG A 97 0.79 -8.92 -5.64
CA ARG A 97 -0.35 -9.39 -4.83
C ARG A 97 -1.39 -8.30 -4.73
N TRP A 98 -2.66 -8.65 -4.76
CA TRP A 98 -3.67 -7.66 -4.41
C TRP A 98 -3.59 -7.32 -2.93
N VAL A 99 -3.89 -6.07 -2.61
CA VAL A 99 -4.00 -5.64 -1.21
C VAL A 99 -5.28 -6.23 -0.61
N GLY A 100 -5.13 -7.30 0.18
CA GLY A 100 -6.24 -8.00 0.84
C GLY A 100 -6.98 -8.99 -0.06
N ASP A 101 -7.82 -9.81 0.58
CA ASP A 101 -8.75 -10.74 -0.07
C ASP A 101 -10.15 -10.61 0.58
N PRO A 102 -11.21 -10.22 -0.16
CA PRO A 102 -11.16 -9.72 -1.54
C PRO A 102 -10.29 -8.46 -1.65
N ALA A 103 -9.75 -8.24 -2.86
CA ALA A 103 -8.87 -7.11 -3.16
C ALA A 103 -9.47 -5.76 -2.75
N LEU A 104 -8.65 -4.89 -2.18
CA LEU A 104 -8.97 -3.48 -1.98
C LEU A 104 -9.29 -2.84 -3.33
N ARG A 105 -10.43 -2.16 -3.42
CA ARG A 105 -10.86 -1.41 -4.60
C ARG A 105 -11.20 0.02 -4.21
N SER A 106 -11.05 0.96 -5.13
CA SER A 106 -11.62 2.30 -4.93
C SER A 106 -13.12 2.20 -4.71
N GLY A 107 -13.61 2.93 -3.72
CA GLY A 107 -15.04 3.11 -3.48
C GLY A 107 -15.53 4.44 -4.04
N VAL A 108 -16.84 4.56 -4.18
CA VAL A 108 -17.53 5.78 -4.61
C VAL A 108 -18.63 6.04 -3.58
N ALA A 109 -18.79 7.29 -3.17
CA ALA A 109 -19.78 7.68 -2.17
C ALA A 109 -21.21 7.47 -2.69
N ASP A 110 -22.15 7.26 -1.78
CA ASP A 110 -23.57 7.15 -2.12
C ASP A 110 -24.04 8.39 -2.89
N GLY A 111 -24.78 8.17 -3.97
CA GLY A 111 -25.30 9.23 -4.84
C GLY A 111 -24.34 9.76 -5.90
N VAL A 112 -23.06 9.35 -5.91
CA VAL A 112 -22.12 9.71 -6.97
C VAL A 112 -22.25 8.74 -8.16
N PRO A 113 -22.57 9.22 -9.38
CA PRO A 113 -22.74 8.34 -10.55
C PRO A 113 -21.43 7.63 -10.93
N VAL A 114 -21.46 6.30 -10.94
CA VAL A 114 -20.27 5.45 -11.18
C VAL A 114 -19.91 5.41 -12.67
N TRP A 115 -18.64 5.62 -12.98
CA TRP A 115 -18.10 5.46 -14.32
C TRP A 115 -18.24 4.02 -14.82
N GLY A 116 -18.66 3.87 -16.09
CA GLY A 116 -18.96 2.58 -16.70
C GLY A 116 -20.45 2.22 -16.69
N THR A 117 -21.26 2.94 -15.92
CA THR A 117 -22.72 2.96 -16.10
C THR A 117 -23.08 3.68 -17.42
N PRO A 118 -24.10 3.22 -18.18
CA PRO A 118 -24.49 3.85 -19.43
C PRO A 118 -24.71 5.37 -19.28
N GLY A 119 -24.05 6.15 -20.13
CA GLY A 119 -24.16 7.61 -20.14
C GLY A 119 -23.35 8.35 -19.06
N VAL A 120 -22.61 7.66 -18.19
CA VAL A 120 -21.81 8.30 -17.13
C VAL A 120 -20.36 8.46 -17.56
N PRO A 121 -19.88 9.69 -17.88
CA PRO A 121 -18.49 9.92 -18.24
C PRO A 121 -17.57 9.81 -17.02
N TYR A 122 -16.28 9.58 -17.29
CA TYR A 122 -15.25 9.58 -16.25
C TYR A 122 -15.05 10.99 -15.68
N ARG A 123 -14.87 11.10 -14.37
CA ARG A 123 -14.59 12.36 -13.66
C ARG A 123 -13.55 12.12 -12.58
N THR A 124 -12.44 12.87 -12.62
CA THR A 124 -11.34 12.74 -11.63
C THR A 124 -11.67 13.35 -10.26
N GLY A 125 -12.51 14.40 -10.22
CA GLY A 125 -12.95 15.07 -8.99
C GLY A 125 -14.45 14.97 -8.76
N ALA A 126 -15.03 13.79 -8.95
CA ALA A 126 -16.46 13.54 -8.75
C ALA A 126 -16.91 13.64 -7.29
N GLN A 127 -15.98 13.42 -6.35
CA GLN A 127 -16.22 13.46 -4.91
C GLN A 127 -15.07 14.22 -4.24
N PRO A 128 -15.19 15.55 -4.05
CA PRO A 128 -14.10 16.41 -3.58
C PRO A 128 -13.49 15.98 -2.24
N GLU A 129 -14.32 15.55 -1.29
CA GLU A 129 -13.87 15.06 0.02
C GLU A 129 -13.18 13.68 -0.05
N GLY A 130 -13.29 13.00 -1.19
CA GLY A 130 -12.81 11.65 -1.37
C GLY A 130 -13.71 10.59 -0.72
N PHE A 131 -13.64 9.36 -1.21
CA PHE A 131 -14.21 8.18 -0.56
C PHE A 131 -13.09 7.24 -0.16
N THR A 132 -13.05 6.88 1.12
CA THR A 132 -11.97 6.10 1.70
C THR A 132 -12.31 4.61 1.74
N THR A 133 -11.42 3.78 1.21
CA THR A 133 -11.44 2.32 1.40
C THR A 133 -10.14 1.85 2.00
N THR A 134 -10.20 0.87 2.90
CA THR A 134 -9.02 0.37 3.63
C THR A 134 -8.99 -1.15 3.68
N LYS A 135 -7.79 -1.74 3.66
CA LYS A 135 -7.56 -3.15 4.00
C LYS A 135 -6.34 -3.28 4.88
N THR A 136 -6.39 -4.25 5.80
CA THR A 136 -5.25 -4.61 6.64
C THR A 136 -4.64 -5.91 6.14
N LEU A 137 -3.32 -5.91 5.99
CA LEU A 137 -2.49 -7.06 5.64
C LEU A 137 -1.88 -7.64 6.92
N ASP A 138 -1.95 -8.96 7.08
CA ASP A 138 -1.15 -9.69 8.06
C ASP A 138 0.12 -10.23 7.37
N LEU A 139 1.27 -9.65 7.71
CA LEU A 139 2.54 -9.99 7.08
C LEU A 139 3.20 -11.24 7.69
N LYS A 140 2.62 -11.80 8.76
CA LYS A 140 3.07 -13.08 9.33
C LYS A 140 2.55 -14.25 8.49
N THR A 141 1.32 -14.14 8.01
CA THR A 141 0.59 -15.23 7.36
C THR A 141 0.52 -15.10 5.84
N ALA A 142 0.95 -13.97 5.28
CA ALA A 142 1.02 -13.79 3.84
C ALA A 142 1.86 -14.89 3.15
N VAL A 143 1.36 -15.44 2.04
CA VAL A 143 2.05 -16.48 1.28
C VAL A 143 3.39 -15.96 0.73
N GLY A 144 4.45 -16.73 0.95
CA GLY A 144 5.81 -16.36 0.57
C GLY A 144 6.44 -15.33 1.51
N ALA A 145 5.86 -15.06 2.68
CA ALA A 145 6.40 -14.08 3.60
C ALA A 145 7.82 -14.45 4.07
N PRO A 146 8.80 -13.54 3.92
CA PRO A 146 10.18 -13.79 4.31
C PRO A 146 10.32 -13.82 5.84
N ALA A 147 11.42 -14.36 6.33
CA ALA A 147 11.80 -14.20 7.73
C ALA A 147 11.99 -12.69 8.05
N PRO A 148 11.58 -12.23 9.25
CA PRO A 148 11.77 -10.85 9.66
C PRO A 148 13.25 -10.51 9.85
N THR A 149 13.68 -9.32 9.44
CA THR A 149 15.01 -8.78 9.76
C THR A 149 14.88 -7.85 10.95
N ASN A 150 15.55 -8.18 12.07
CA ASN A 150 15.46 -7.42 13.34
C ASN A 150 14.02 -7.23 13.86
N GLY A 151 13.13 -8.20 13.60
CA GLY A 151 11.73 -8.11 13.98
C GLY A 151 10.89 -7.17 13.09
N THR A 152 11.39 -6.83 11.90
CA THR A 152 10.69 -6.02 10.91
C THR A 152 10.49 -6.76 9.60
N LYS A 153 9.47 -6.38 8.84
CA LYS A 153 9.30 -6.73 7.43
C LYS A 153 9.07 -5.45 6.64
N THR A 154 9.61 -5.40 5.44
CA THR A 154 9.43 -4.26 4.54
C THR A 154 8.56 -4.70 3.37
N ILE A 155 7.56 -3.88 3.05
CA ILE A 155 6.71 -4.07 1.88
C ILE A 155 6.78 -2.85 0.98
N TRP A 156 6.43 -3.08 -0.28
CA TRP A 156 6.18 -2.05 -1.27
C TRP A 156 4.74 -2.16 -1.73
N PHE A 157 4.11 -1.04 -2.03
CA PHE A 157 2.77 -1.01 -2.58
C PHE A 157 2.62 0.14 -3.58
N ARG A 158 1.72 -0.02 -4.54
CA ARG A 158 1.41 1.00 -5.56
C ARG A 158 0.00 0.87 -6.06
N LEU A 159 -0.40 1.79 -6.93
CA LEU A 159 -1.65 1.69 -7.68
C LEU A 159 -1.38 1.96 -9.15
N ARG A 160 -1.08 0.90 -9.90
CA ARG A 160 -0.87 0.99 -11.35
C ARG A 160 -2.09 0.58 -12.17
N THR A 161 -3.12 0.02 -11.53
CA THR A 161 -4.35 -0.43 -12.21
C THR A 161 -5.43 0.65 -12.14
N GLY A 162 -6.37 0.61 -13.08
CA GLY A 162 -7.51 1.52 -13.15
C GLY A 162 -7.64 2.23 -14.49
N PRO A 163 -8.77 2.91 -14.74
CA PRO A 163 -9.15 3.33 -16.09
C PRO A 163 -8.33 4.51 -16.64
N GLN A 164 -7.98 5.50 -15.81
CA GLN A 164 -7.24 6.66 -16.28
C GLN A 164 -5.78 6.60 -15.83
N THR A 165 -4.87 6.73 -16.79
CA THR A 165 -3.43 6.70 -16.52
C THR A 165 -2.99 7.85 -15.62
N ALA A 166 -3.59 9.03 -15.77
CA ALA A 166 -3.24 10.23 -15.02
C ALA A 166 -3.53 10.14 -13.52
N ASP A 167 -4.52 9.33 -13.12
CA ASP A 167 -4.92 9.22 -11.71
C ASP A 167 -4.21 8.07 -10.98
N ARG A 168 -3.56 7.16 -11.72
CA ARG A 168 -2.76 6.06 -11.15
C ARG A 168 -1.56 6.61 -10.37
N LEU A 169 -1.08 5.80 -9.42
CA LEU A 169 0.10 6.04 -8.59
C LEU A 169 1.11 4.89 -8.84
N PRO A 170 1.79 4.87 -10.01
CA PRO A 170 2.62 3.73 -10.41
C PRO A 170 3.93 3.62 -9.62
N THR A 171 4.40 4.73 -9.04
CA THR A 171 5.62 4.79 -8.22
C THR A 171 5.42 4.05 -6.89
N PRO A 172 6.16 2.96 -6.63
CA PRO A 172 6.01 2.20 -5.40
C PRO A 172 6.34 3.00 -4.15
N GLN A 173 5.56 2.79 -3.11
CA GLN A 173 5.72 3.34 -1.77
C GLN A 173 6.32 2.27 -0.86
N LYS A 174 7.36 2.62 -0.11
CA LYS A 174 8.05 1.71 0.83
C LYS A 174 7.44 1.83 2.22
N LEU A 175 7.10 0.71 2.85
CA LEU A 175 6.61 0.66 4.22
C LEU A 175 7.40 -0.35 5.05
N VAL A 176 8.01 0.13 6.13
CA VAL A 176 8.68 -0.72 7.13
C VAL A 176 7.72 -1.03 8.26
N VAL A 177 7.47 -2.32 8.49
CA VAL A 177 6.51 -2.83 9.47
C VAL A 177 7.24 -3.53 10.61
N THR A 178 6.96 -3.10 11.83
CA THR A 178 7.59 -3.60 13.07
C THR A 178 6.75 -4.68 13.75
N GLY A 179 7.32 -5.35 14.76
CA GLY A 179 6.59 -6.35 15.56
C GLY A 179 6.43 -7.71 14.89
N CYS A 180 7.29 -8.00 13.91
CA CYS A 180 7.28 -9.21 13.10
C CYS A 180 8.14 -10.35 13.65
N ARG A 181 8.68 -10.25 14.87
CA ARG A 181 9.47 -11.32 15.47
C ARG A 181 8.66 -12.63 15.49
N SER A 182 9.26 -13.71 14.99
CA SER A 182 8.72 -15.06 15.20
C SER A 182 8.85 -15.38 16.69
N THR A 183 7.80 -15.88 17.32
CA THR A 183 7.76 -16.32 18.71
C THR A 183 8.55 -17.61 18.97
N THR A 184 9.65 -17.86 18.25
CA THR A 184 10.60 -18.95 18.54
C THR A 184 11.62 -18.52 19.60
N GLY A 185 11.13 -17.91 20.68
CA GLY A 185 12.00 -17.36 21.73
C GLY A 185 11.25 -16.74 22.91
N SER A 186 10.30 -17.46 23.51
CA SER A 186 10.04 -17.39 24.96
C SER A 186 9.18 -18.56 25.43
N ILE A 187 9.88 -19.48 26.09
CA ILE A 187 9.52 -20.24 27.29
C ILE A 187 8.24 -21.08 27.20
N ASP A 188 8.46 -22.38 26.99
CA ASP A 188 7.64 -23.44 27.56
C ASP A 188 7.61 -23.21 29.09
N ILE A 189 6.69 -22.37 29.58
CA ILE A 189 6.24 -22.48 30.96
C ILE A 189 5.35 -23.70 30.94
N GLY A 190 6.01 -24.86 30.92
CA GLY A 190 5.46 -26.03 31.53
C GLY A 190 4.96 -25.56 32.88
N ILE A 191 3.64 -25.68 33.07
CA ILE A 191 3.03 -25.67 34.38
C ILE A 191 3.64 -26.88 35.10
N THR A 192 4.88 -26.71 35.58
CA THR A 192 5.40 -27.47 36.69
C THR A 192 4.69 -26.85 37.87
N ASN A 193 3.60 -27.50 38.23
CA ASN A 193 2.96 -27.31 39.50
C ASN A 193 4.04 -27.51 40.58
N PHE A 194 4.61 -26.42 41.08
CA PHE A 194 5.33 -26.39 42.34
C PHE A 194 4.29 -26.50 43.45
N GLY A 195 3.75 -27.71 43.61
CA GLY A 195 3.08 -28.16 44.81
C GLY A 195 4.16 -28.52 45.82
N SER A 196 4.36 -27.61 46.77
CA SER A 196 5.25 -27.67 47.92
C SER A 196 5.20 -29.00 48.67
N VAL A 197 6.38 -29.55 48.95
CA VAL A 197 6.62 -30.44 50.09
C VAL A 197 6.81 -29.55 51.32
N PHE A 198 5.86 -29.57 52.25
CA PHE A 198 6.02 -29.62 53.71
C PHE A 198 4.66 -29.96 54.33
#